data_AF-A0A259JVN5-F1
#
_entry.id   AF-A0A259JVN5-F1
#
_cell.length_a   1.000
_cell.length_b   1.000
_cell.length_c   1.000
_cell.angle_alpha   90.00
_cell.angle_beta   90.00
_cell.angle_gamma   90.00
#
_symmetry.space_group_name_H-M   'P 1'
#
loop_
_entity.id
_entity.type
_entity.pdbx_description
1 polymer ?
#
loop_
_entity_poly.entity_id
_entity_poly.type
_entity_poly.pdbx_seq_one_letter_code
_entity_poly.pdbx_strand_id
1 'polypeptide(L)' 'MVHGLLHLAGHDHVDSAAQAEAMEALEVKALAIIGIADPYGPNE' A
#
# COMPACT_ATOMS: atom_id res chain seq x y z
N MET A 1 5.90 6.81 -4.45
CA MET A 1 6.31 6.15 -5.71
C MET A 1 5.70 4.77 -5.83
N VAL A 2 5.83 3.90 -4.82
CA VAL A 2 5.17 2.58 -4.77
C VAL A 2 3.65 2.69 -4.91
N HIS A 3 3.01 3.58 -4.15
CA HIS A 3 1.58 3.91 -4.29
C HIS A 3 1.10 4.05 -5.74
N GLY A 4 1.73 4.94 -6.51
CA GLY A 4 1.37 5.18 -7.90
C GLY A 4 1.62 3.98 -8.82
N LEU A 5 2.60 3.12 -8.51
CA LEU A 5 2.84 1.87 -9.24
C LEU A 5 1.76 0.83 -8.94
N LEU A 6 1.27 0.76 -7.71
CA LEU A 6 0.16 -0.11 -7.33
C LEU A 6 -1.13 0.28 -8.06
N HIS A 7 -1.41 1.58 -8.15
CA HIS A 7 -2.50 2.08 -9.00
C HIS A 7 -2.32 1.72 -10.48
N LEU A 8 -1.11 1.88 -11.03
CA LEU A 8 -0.84 1.49 -12.41
C LEU A 8 -1.00 -0.02 -12.65
N ALA A 9 -0.76 -0.84 -11.62
CA ALA A 9 -0.98 -2.29 -11.64
C ALA A 9 -2.45 -2.69 -11.41
N GLY A 10 -3.36 -1.72 -11.22
CA GLY A 10 -4.79 -1.95 -11.06
C GLY A 10 -5.24 -2.20 -9.62
N HIS A 11 -4.36 -1.97 -8.62
CA HIS A 11 -4.79 -1.90 -7.23
C HIS A 11 -5.42 -0.54 -6.97
N ASP A 12 -6.52 -0.53 -6.24
CA ASP A 12 -7.20 0.69 -5.84
C ASP A 12 -7.68 0.54 -4.40
N HIS A 13 -8.01 1.65 -3.76
CA HIS A 13 -8.48 1.72 -2.38
C HIS A 13 -9.71 2.63 -2.18
N VAL A 14 -10.34 3.08 -3.27
CA VAL A 14 -11.46 4.04 -3.20
C VAL A 14 -12.83 3.41 -2.91
N ASP A 15 -13.09 2.16 -3.32
CA ASP A 15 -14.45 1.59 -3.26
C ASP A 15 -14.75 0.79 -1.98
N SER A 16 -13.73 0.34 -1.23
CA SER A 16 -13.95 -0.40 0.01
C SER A 16 -12.73 -0.43 0.96
N ALA A 17 -13.00 -0.61 2.25
CA ALA A 17 -11.97 -0.83 3.26
C ALA A 17 -11.12 -2.08 2.95
N ALA A 18 -11.73 -3.16 2.43
CA ALA A 18 -11.00 -4.38 2.06
C ALA A 18 -10.02 -4.16 0.90
N GLN A 19 -10.36 -3.28 -0.05
CA GLN A 19 -9.44 -2.87 -1.12
C GLN A 19 -8.30 -2.02 -0.58
N ALA A 20 -8.60 -1.09 0.34
CA ALA A 20 -7.59 -0.29 1.03
C ALA A 20 -6.58 -1.18 1.76
N GLU A 21 -7.06 -2.04 2.67
CA GLU A 21 -6.20 -2.95 3.43
C GLU A 21 -5.34 -3.83 2.51
N ALA A 22 -5.91 -4.32 1.39
CA ALA A 22 -5.16 -5.13 0.44
C ALA A 22 -4.06 -4.35 -0.28
N MET A 23 -4.33 -3.11 -0.70
CA MET A 23 -3.36 -2.24 -1.38
C MET A 23 -2.28 -1.74 -0.42
N GLU A 24 -2.67 -1.33 0.79
CA GLU A 24 -1.80 -0.81 1.85
C GLU A 24 -0.83 -1.91 2.30
N ALA A 25 -1.30 -3.14 2.50
CA ALA A 25 -0.43 -4.27 2.84
C ALA A 25 0.61 -4.58 1.74
N LEU A 26 0.28 -4.34 0.46
CA LEU A 26 1.25 -4.48 -0.64
C LEU A 26 2.25 -3.33 -0.66
N GLU A 27 1.79 -2.10 -0.39
CA GLU A 27 2.64 -0.92 -0.28
C GLU A 27 3.67 -1.08 0.84
N VAL A 28 3.24 -1.48 2.04
CA VAL A 28 4.13 -1.73 3.18
C VAL A 28 5.17 -2.78 2.87
N LYS A 29 4.77 -3.92 2.28
CA LYS A 29 5.71 -5.00 1.90
C LYS A 29 6.74 -4.52 0.88
N ALA A 30 6.32 -3.76 -0.14
CA ALA A 30 7.21 -3.26 -1.16
C ALA A 30 8.19 -2.20 -0.63
N LEU A 31 7.74 -1.31 0.25
CA LEU A 31 8.59 -0.31 0.90
C LEU A 31 9.62 -0.95 1.83
N ALA A 32 9.23 -1.99 2.58
CA ALA A 32 10.14 -2.73 3.46
C ALA A 32 11.31 -3.39 2.70
N ILE A 33 11.05 -3.92 1.49
CA ILE A 33 12.10 -4.52 0.63
C ILE A 33 13.20 -3.51 0.27
N ILE A 34 12.83 -2.24 0.09
CA ILE A 34 13.77 -1.15 -0.25
C ILE A 34 14.22 -0.34 0.98
N GLY A 35 13.93 -0.82 2.19
CA GLY A 35 14.37 -0.21 3.45
C GLY A 35 13.64 1.08 3.82
N ILE A 36 12.45 1.32 3.27
CA ILE A 36 11.60 2.45 3.62
C ILE A 36 10.62 2.00 4.70
N ALA A 37 10.47 2.82 5.74
CA ALA A 37 9.56 2.56 6.84
C ALA A 37 8.09 2.58 6.39
N ASP A 38 7.25 1.88 7.15
CA ASP A 38 5.80 1.88 6.97
C ASP A 38 5.23 3.30 7.04
N PRO A 39 4.55 3.79 5.98
CA PRO A 39 3.98 5.14 5.94
C PRO A 39 2.64 5.27 6.69
N TYR A 40 1.96 4.17 7.03
CA TYR A 40 0.68 4.15 7.74
C TYR A 40 0.86 4.15 9.26
N GLY A 41 2.04 3.70 9.72
CA GLY A 41 2.39 3.66 11.13
C GLY A 41 1.73 2.51 11.88
N PRO A 42 1.91 2.43 13.21
CA PRO A 42 1.58 1.23 13.99
C PRO A 42 0.08 1.00 14.25
N ASN A 43 -0.84 1.82 13.72
CA ASN A 43 -2.24 1.87 14.16
C ASN A 43 -3.26 1.85 13.01
N GLU A 44 -3.11 0.95 12.04
CA GLU A 44 -4.27 0.51 11.25
C GLU A 44 -5.08 -0.55 12.01
#